data_AF-A0A433ZZI5-F1
#
_entry.id   AF-A0A433ZZI5-F1
#
_cell.length_a   1.000
_cell.length_b   1.000
_cell.length_c   1.000
_cell.angle_alpha   90.00
_cell.angle_beta   90.00
_cell.angle_gamma   90.00
#
_symmetry.space_group_name_H-M   'P 1'
#
loop_
_entity.id
_entity.type
_entity.pdbx_description
1 polymer ?
#
loop_
_entity_poly.entity_id
_entity_poly.type
_entity_poly.pdbx_seq_one_letter_code
_entity_poly.pdbx_strand_id
1 'polypeptide(L)'
;QSAGYGYRLKTQFLRDAFNQGGALPQLLMRYTNALFAQMAQNAVGGRHSSIEQKLCRWLLDRLDRSPSNELKVTQELISIMLGVRRESITAAAGKLQD
;
A
#
# COMPACT_ATOMS: atom_id res chain seq x y z
N GLN A 1 1.60 1.46 -8.79
CA GLN A 1 1.55 0.62 -9.99
C GLN A 1 2.96 0.52 -10.50
N SER A 2 3.58 -0.64 -10.36
CA SER A 2 4.86 -0.99 -10.98
C SER A 2 4.58 -1.98 -12.11
N ALA A 3 5.48 -2.08 -13.08
CA ALA A 3 5.41 -3.16 -14.07
C ALA A 3 5.56 -4.52 -13.36
N GLY A 4 4.86 -5.54 -13.83
CA GLY A 4 4.90 -6.88 -13.25
C GLY A 4 3.89 -7.83 -13.87
N TYR A 5 3.89 -9.07 -13.38
CA TYR A 5 2.95 -10.11 -13.79
C TYR A 5 1.77 -10.18 -12.81
N GLY A 6 0.56 -10.28 -13.34
CA GLY A 6 -0.65 -10.51 -12.55
C GLY A 6 -1.26 -11.86 -12.92
N TYR A 7 -1.68 -12.62 -11.92
CA TYR A 7 -2.46 -13.85 -12.14
C TYR A 7 -3.96 -13.53 -12.08
N ARG A 8 -4.74 -14.13 -12.97
CA ARG A 8 -6.20 -14.02 -12.99
C ARG A 8 -6.83 -15.38 -12.74
N LEU A 9 -7.78 -15.43 -11.82
CA LEU A 9 -8.58 -16.61 -11.51
C LEU A 9 -10.07 -16.27 -11.64
N LYS A 10 -10.91 -17.21 -12.10
CA LYS A 10 -12.36 -17.02 -12.05
C LYS A 10 -12.82 -17.03 -10.59
N THR A 11 -13.68 -16.10 -10.21
CA THR A 11 -14.20 -15.97 -8.84
C THR A 11 -14.82 -17.25 -8.31
N GLN A 12 -15.47 -18.04 -9.18
CA GLN A 12 -16.08 -19.31 -8.77
C GLN A 12 -15.05 -20.30 -8.21
N PHE A 13 -13.89 -20.45 -8.87
CA PHE A 13 -12.83 -21.35 -8.38
C PHE A 13 -12.30 -20.91 -7.01
N LEU A 14 -12.13 -19.62 -6.80
CA LEU A 14 -11.69 -19.10 -5.49
C LEU A 14 -12.73 -19.40 -4.40
N ARG A 15 -14.02 -19.22 -4.72
CA ARG A 15 -15.12 -19.47 -3.79
C ARG A 15 -15.21 -20.95 -3.42
N ASP A 16 -15.10 -21.84 -4.40
CA ASP A 16 -15.14 -23.28 -4.18
C ASP A 16 -13.95 -23.74 -3.33
N ALA A 17 -12.74 -23.29 -3.67
CA ALA A 17 -11.54 -23.57 -2.89
C ALA A 17 -11.60 -23.00 -1.46
N PHE A 18 -12.22 -21.83 -1.29
CA PHE A 18 -12.46 -21.26 0.04
C PHE A 18 -13.43 -22.13 0.85
N ASN A 19 -14.53 -22.56 0.24
CA ASN A 19 -15.55 -23.38 0.89
C ASN A 19 -15.07 -24.79 1.22
N GLN A 20 -14.09 -25.31 0.48
CA GLN A 20 -13.43 -26.59 0.78
C GLN A 20 -12.62 -26.55 2.09
N GLY A 21 -12.35 -25.38 2.65
CA GLY A 21 -11.66 -25.25 3.93
C GLY A 21 -10.13 -25.34 3.81
N GLY A 22 -9.49 -25.74 4.92
CA GLY A 22 -8.03 -25.92 4.99
C GLY A 22 -7.25 -24.61 5.14
N ALA A 23 -6.04 -24.58 4.57
CA ALA A 23 -5.09 -23.47 4.76
C ALA A 23 -5.47 -22.20 3.98
N LEU A 24 -6.15 -22.33 2.84
CA LEU A 24 -6.46 -21.19 1.97
C LEU A 24 -7.39 -20.16 2.65
N PRO A 25 -8.55 -20.54 3.25
CA PRO A 25 -9.40 -19.60 3.97
C PRO A 25 -8.68 -18.91 5.14
N GLN A 26 -7.86 -19.66 5.89
CA GLN A 26 -7.12 -19.10 7.01
C GLN A 26 -6.12 -18.05 6.54
N LEU A 27 -5.39 -18.31 5.46
CA LEU A 27 -4.46 -17.37 4.87
C LEU A 27 -5.17 -16.12 4.35
N LEU A 28 -6.28 -16.29 3.63
CA LEU A 28 -7.06 -15.17 3.10
C LEU A 28 -7.64 -14.30 4.22
N MET A 29 -8.15 -14.90 5.29
CA MET A 29 -8.68 -14.17 6.44
C MET A 29 -7.57 -13.43 7.21
N ARG A 30 -6.42 -14.06 7.44
CA ARG A 30 -5.26 -13.40 8.06
C ARG A 30 -4.77 -12.22 7.23
N TYR A 31 -4.65 -12.40 5.92
CA TYR A 31 -4.26 -11.34 5.00
C TYR A 31 -5.28 -10.18 5.03
N THR A 32 -6.58 -10.51 4.97
CA THR A 32 -7.66 -9.52 5.02
C THR A 32 -7.63 -8.73 6.33
N ASN A 33 -7.47 -9.40 7.47
CA ASN A 33 -7.34 -8.75 8.77
C ASN A 33 -6.12 -7.83 8.85
N ALA A 34 -4.96 -8.28 8.36
CA ALA A 34 -3.76 -7.46 8.31
C ALA A 34 -3.95 -6.23 7.41
N LEU A 35 -4.61 -6.40 6.26
CA LEU A 35 -4.92 -5.33 5.34
C LEU A 35 -5.87 -4.30 5.96
N PHE A 36 -6.92 -4.74 6.65
CA PHE A 36 -7.83 -3.86 7.39
C PHE A 36 -7.12 -3.11 8.51
N ALA A 37 -6.27 -3.78 9.29
CA ALA A 37 -5.48 -3.14 10.34
C ALA A 37 -4.56 -2.07 9.76
N GLN A 38 -3.90 -2.34 8.63
CA GLN A 38 -3.07 -1.35 7.93
C GLN A 38 -3.90 -0.15 7.44
N MET A 39 -5.07 -0.40 6.83
CA MET A 39 -5.98 0.67 6.40
C MET A 39 -6.45 1.53 7.57
N ALA A 40 -6.80 0.92 8.70
CA ALA A 40 -7.22 1.62 9.91
C ALA A 40 -6.06 2.47 10.48
N GLN A 41 -4.85 1.93 10.53
CA GLN A 41 -3.66 2.69 10.95
C GLN A 41 -3.37 3.88 10.04
N ASN A 42 -3.53 3.72 8.73
CA ASN A 42 -3.38 4.82 7.77
C ASN A 42 -4.46 5.89 7.96
N ALA A 43 -5.72 5.50 8.22
CA ALA A 43 -6.81 6.43 8.47
C ALA A 43 -6.65 7.20 9.79
N VAL A 44 -6.26 6.52 10.87
CA VAL A 44 -6.07 7.13 12.20
C VAL A 44 -4.79 7.98 12.27
N GLY A 45 -3.69 7.50 11.66
CA GLY A 45 -2.45 8.26 11.53
C GLY A 45 -2.60 9.50 10.63
N GLY A 46 -3.59 9.50 9.74
CA GLY A 46 -3.89 10.59 8.82
C GLY A 46 -4.14 11.95 9.48
N ARG A 47 -4.61 11.99 10.73
CA ARG A 47 -4.99 13.24 11.43
C ARG A 47 -3.84 13.93 12.19
N HIS A 48 -2.83 13.20 12.65
CA HIS A 48 -1.78 13.75 13.52
C HIS A 48 -0.37 13.66 12.92
N SER A 49 -0.19 12.92 11.82
CA SER A 49 1.11 12.84 11.14
C SER A 49 1.31 13.99 10.15
N SER A 50 2.52 14.57 10.15
CA SER A 50 2.92 15.56 9.14
C SER A 50 2.96 14.94 7.74
N ILE A 51 2.99 15.78 6.71
CA ILE A 51 3.07 15.29 5.32
C ILE A 51 4.38 14.53 5.09
N GLU A 52 5.48 14.99 5.68
CA GLU A 52 6.78 14.32 5.65
C GLU A 52 6.70 12.92 6.28
N GLN A 53 6.06 12.79 7.44
CA GLN A 53 5.88 11.48 8.09
C GLN A 53 5.03 10.52 7.25
N LYS A 54 3.96 11.02 6.62
CA LYS A 54 3.13 10.23 5.69
C LYS A 54 3.93 9.78 4.47
N LEU A 55 4.75 10.67 3.92
CA LEU A 55 5.61 10.38 2.78
C LEU A 55 6.68 9.35 3.15
N CYS A 56 7.38 9.50 4.27
CA CYS A 56 8.38 8.53 4.74
C CYS A 56 7.76 7.15 4.97
N ARG A 57 6.61 7.07 5.66
CA ARG A 57 5.91 5.79 5.86
C ARG A 57 5.52 5.16 4.53
N TRP A 58 5.01 5.94 3.59
CA TRP A 58 4.64 5.44 2.26
C TRP A 58 5.85 4.92 1.49
N LEU A 59 6.99 5.62 1.54
CA LEU A 59 8.23 5.16 0.90
C LEU A 59 8.70 3.83 1.50
N LEU A 60 8.75 3.72 2.83
CA LEU A 60 9.14 2.50 3.54
C LEU A 60 8.20 1.32 3.22
N ASP A 61 6.88 1.52 3.32
CA ASP A 61 5.88 0.51 2.97
C ASP A 61 6.03 -0.02 1.54
N ARG A 62 6.50 0.82 0.62
CA ARG A 62 6.71 0.45 -0.80
C ARG A 62 8.05 -0.21 -1.04
N LEU A 63 9.10 0.22 -0.33
CA LEU A 63 10.42 -0.41 -0.38
C LEU A 63 10.40 -1.80 0.24
N ASP A 64 9.71 -1.99 1.37
CA ASP A 64 9.56 -3.30 2.03
C ASP A 64 8.87 -4.35 1.15
N ARG A 65 8.08 -3.89 0.17
CA ARG A 65 7.33 -4.73 -0.77
C ARG A 65 7.98 -4.79 -2.16
N SER A 66 9.13 -4.14 -2.33
CA SER A 66 9.85 -4.06 -3.59
C SER A 66 11.08 -4.97 -3.53
N PRO A 67 11.41 -5.69 -4.61
CA PRO A 67 12.66 -6.44 -4.70
C PRO A 67 13.89 -5.52 -4.85
N SER A 68 13.69 -4.21 -5.02
CA SER A 68 14.74 -3.21 -5.19
C SER A 68 14.47 -1.93 -4.38
N ASN A 69 15.53 -1.19 -4.08
CA ASN A 69 15.43 0.11 -3.39
C ASN A 69 15.04 1.28 -4.32
N GLU A 70 14.69 0.99 -5.57
CA GLU A 70 14.22 1.99 -6.54
C GLU A 70 12.70 1.96 -6.66
N LEU A 71 12.06 3.12 -6.53
CA LEU A 71 10.63 3.29 -6.73
C LEU A 71 10.36 4.15 -7.97
N LYS A 72 9.78 3.55 -9.01
CA LYS A 72 9.29 4.29 -10.19
C LYS A 72 7.87 4.80 -9.90
N VAL A 73 7.78 6.01 -9.38
CA VAL A 73 6.51 6.66 -9.01
C VAL A 73 6.58 8.16 -9.29
N THR A 74 5.47 8.77 -9.68
CA THR A 74 5.35 10.23 -9.82
C THR A 74 4.83 10.85 -8.52
N GLN A 75 5.21 12.10 -8.25
CA GLN A 75 4.66 12.85 -7.11
C GLN A 75 3.12 12.95 -7.17
N GLU A 76 2.53 12.98 -8.37
CA GLU A 76 1.07 12.94 -8.57
C GLU A 76 0.45 11.61 -8.14
N LEU A 77 1.10 10.48 -8.42
CA LEU A 77 0.58 9.20 -7.95
C LEU A 77 0.65 9.09 -6.42
N ILE A 78 1.68 9.68 -5.80
CA ILE A 78 1.81 9.72 -4.34
C ILE A 78 0.74 10.62 -3.72
N SER A 79 0.46 11.79 -4.31
CA SER A 79 -0.55 12.72 -3.80
C SER A 79 -1.94 12.08 -3.77
N ILE A 80 -2.31 11.35 -4.82
CA ILE A 80 -3.55 10.54 -4.88
C ILE A 80 -3.56 9.47 -3.78
N MET A 81 -2.46 8.74 -3.60
CA MET A 81 -2.36 7.65 -2.61
C MET A 81 -2.39 8.15 -1.17
N LEU A 82 -1.94 9.38 -0.92
CA LEU A 82 -1.90 10.00 0.41
C LEU A 82 -3.06 10.97 0.67
N GLY A 83 -3.90 11.25 -0.34
CA GLY A 83 -5.04 12.16 -0.24
C GLY A 83 -4.63 13.60 0.06
N VAL A 84 -3.49 14.06 -0.46
CA VAL A 84 -2.95 15.41 -0.27
C VAL A 84 -2.71 16.11 -1.60
N ARG A 85 -2.37 17.40 -1.58
CA ARG A 85 -2.02 18.14 -2.79
C ARG A 85 -0.63 17.74 -3.31
N ARG A 86 -0.42 17.77 -4.63
CA ARG A 86 0.87 17.41 -5.25
C ARG A 86 2.00 18.28 -4.73
N GLU A 87 1.77 19.58 -4.56
CA GLU A 87 2.76 20.56 -4.07
C GLU A 87 3.26 20.21 -2.67
N SER A 88 2.37 19.66 -1.83
CA SER A 88 2.74 19.16 -0.50
C SER A 88 3.71 17.99 -0.57
N ILE A 89 3.55 17.10 -1.57
CA ILE A 89 4.51 16.02 -1.83
C ILE A 89 5.83 16.57 -2.37
N THR A 90 5.79 17.55 -3.29
CA THR A 90 7.00 18.19 -3.81
C THR A 90 7.84 18.81 -2.70
N ALA A 91 7.20 19.58 -1.81
CA ALA A 91 7.89 20.23 -0.69
C ALA A 91 8.46 19.22 0.31
N ALA A 92 7.69 18.18 0.66
CA ALA A 92 8.15 17.14 1.58
C ALA A 92 9.27 16.29 0.98
N ALA A 93 9.22 15.98 -0.31
CA ALA A 93 10.29 15.27 -1.01
C ALA A 93 11.58 16.08 -1.07
N GLY A 94 11.48 17.40 -1.29
CA GLY A 94 12.65 18.30 -1.26
C GLY A 94 13.37 18.24 0.09
N LYS A 95 12.63 18.33 1.20
CA LYS A 95 13.19 18.21 2.56
C LYS A 95 13.85 16.87 2.87
N LEU A 96 13.47 15.79 2.17
CA LEU A 96 14.07 14.46 2.35
C LEU A 96 15.31 14.25 1.47
N GLN A 97 15.48 15.07 0.45
CA GLN A 97 16.60 15.00 -0.50
C GLN A 97 17.79 15.84 -0.03
N ASP A 98 17.53 16.94 0.68
CA ASP A 98 18.53 17.80 1.33
C ASP A 98 19.23 17.10 2.52
#